data_AF-A0A4R4XZK1-F1
#
_entry.id   AF-A0A4R4XZK1-F1
#
_cell.length_a   1.000
_cell.length_b   1.000
_cell.length_c   1.000
_cell.angle_alpha   90.00
_cell.angle_beta   90.00
_cell.angle_gamma   90.00
#
_symmetry.space_group_name_H-M   'P 1'
#
loop_
_entity.id
_entity.type
_entity.pdbx_description
1 polymer ?
#
loop_
_entity_poly.entity_id
_entity_poly.type
_entity_poly.pdbx_seq_one_letter_code
_entity_poly.pdbx_strand_id
1 'polypeptide(L)'
;MSRTISTATHYAALDAVSQGKICYHNGLLQPALGYDWVMGITSPMTDDLRQTLRDLWIADLIDIDTHHLFALRGHGVVLTMKGYRTLRDWSALGWREFAA
;
A
#
# COMPACT_ATOMS: atom_id res chain seq x y z
N MET A 1 10.75 4.15 20.96
CA MET A 1 11.65 4.04 19.80
C MET A 1 10.87 3.48 18.60
N SER A 2 9.98 4.25 17.96
CA SER A 2 9.07 3.68 16.94
C SER A 2 8.78 4.57 15.73
N ARG A 3 9.44 5.73 15.57
CA ARG A 3 9.08 6.68 14.50
C ARG A 3 9.74 6.35 13.15
N THR A 4 10.94 5.76 13.16
CA THR A 4 11.71 5.46 11.93
C THR A 4 11.26 4.18 11.23
N ILE A 5 10.77 3.18 11.99
CA ILE A 5 10.25 1.91 11.43
C ILE A 5 8.93 2.16 10.66
N SER A 6 8.19 3.22 11.00
CA SER A 6 6.97 3.61 10.29
C SER A 6 7.27 4.03 8.85
N THR A 7 8.26 4.88 8.60
CA THR A 7 8.43 5.47 7.25
C THR A 7 8.88 4.47 6.19
N ALA A 8 9.80 3.56 6.51
CA ALA A 8 10.30 2.57 5.54
C ALA A 8 9.23 1.54 5.16
N THR A 9 8.47 1.03 6.15
CA THR A 9 7.37 0.09 5.90
C THR A 9 6.23 0.75 5.12
N HIS A 10 5.90 2.00 5.45
CA HIS A 10 4.90 2.78 4.70
C HIS A 10 5.35 3.04 3.26
N TYR A 11 6.63 3.36 3.04
CA TYR A 11 7.20 3.53 1.71
C TYR A 11 7.13 2.23 0.90
N ALA A 12 7.57 1.09 1.47
CA ALA A 12 7.55 -0.20 0.79
C ALA A 12 6.13 -0.63 0.39
N ALA A 13 5.15 -0.40 1.26
CA ALA A 13 3.75 -0.67 0.96
C ALA A 13 3.22 0.25 -0.16
N LEU A 14 3.54 1.55 -0.11
CA LEU A 14 3.11 2.53 -1.12
C LEU A 14 3.76 2.26 -2.49
N ASP A 15 5.03 1.83 -2.52
CA ASP A 15 5.73 1.39 -3.72
C ASP A 15 5.10 0.11 -4.31
N ALA A 16 4.76 -0.87 -3.46
CA ALA A 16 4.05 -2.07 -3.90
C ALA A 16 2.67 -1.75 -4.52
N VAL A 17 1.91 -0.81 -3.94
CA VAL A 17 0.66 -0.31 -4.52
C VAL A 17 0.91 0.32 -5.89
N SER A 18 1.96 1.16 -6.02
CA SER A 18 2.31 1.80 -7.29
C SER A 18 2.63 0.82 -8.43
N GLN A 19 3.13 -0.37 -8.08
CA GLN A 19 3.47 -1.44 -9.01
C GLN A 19 2.28 -2.37 -9.30
N GLY A 20 1.07 -2.01 -8.82
CA GLY A 20 -0.13 -2.83 -8.96
C GLY A 20 -0.02 -4.17 -8.22
N LYS A 21 0.85 -4.26 -7.21
CA LYS A 21 1.10 -5.50 -6.47
C LYS A 21 0.13 -5.71 -5.33
N ILE A 22 -0.80 -4.80 -5.02
CA ILE A 22 -1.75 -4.97 -3.92
C ILE A 22 -3.17 -5.07 -4.47
N CYS A 23 -3.93 -6.06 -4.03
CA CYS A 23 -5.34 -6.21 -4.37
C CYS A 23 -6.22 -6.43 -3.11
N TYR A 24 -7.52 -6.19 -3.25
CA TYR A 24 -8.49 -6.17 -2.18
C TYR A 24 -9.71 -7.06 -2.51
N HIS A 25 -9.91 -8.14 -1.75
CA HIS A 25 -10.78 -9.24 -2.18
C HIS A 25 -12.26 -9.16 -1.74
N ASN A 26 -12.63 -8.41 -0.71
CA ASN A 26 -13.96 -8.58 -0.09
C ASN A 26 -15.09 -7.75 -0.70
N GLY A 27 -14.85 -6.97 -1.77
CA GLY A 27 -15.89 -6.21 -2.47
C GLY A 27 -16.50 -5.04 -1.68
N LEU A 28 -15.91 -4.67 -0.54
CA LEU A 28 -16.38 -3.53 0.27
C LEU A 28 -15.75 -2.21 -0.21
N LEU A 29 -16.54 -1.13 -0.16
CA LEU A 29 -16.11 0.24 -0.50
C LEU A 29 -15.14 0.86 0.53
N GLN A 30 -14.75 0.09 1.54
CA GLN A 30 -13.87 0.50 2.62
C GLN A 30 -13.10 -0.73 3.13
N PRO A 31 -11.83 -0.57 3.55
CA PRO A 31 -11.02 -1.66 4.08
C PRO A 31 -11.64 -2.20 5.39
N ALA A 32 -12.24 -3.39 5.32
CA ALA A 32 -12.64 -4.14 6.50
C ALA A 32 -11.44 -4.87 7.12
N LEU A 33 -11.51 -5.09 8.43
CA LEU A 33 -10.49 -5.78 9.24
C LEU A 33 -10.33 -7.24 8.81
N GLY A 34 -9.63 -7.48 7.70
CA GLY A 34 -9.26 -8.82 7.23
C GLY A 34 -9.00 -8.86 5.73
N TYR A 35 -7.90 -9.54 5.36
CA TYR A 35 -7.61 -10.13 4.04
C TYR A 35 -7.08 -9.19 2.94
N ASP A 36 -6.45 -9.67 1.86
CA ASP A 36 -5.30 -10.58 1.66
C ASP A 36 -4.79 -10.32 0.22
N TRP A 37 -3.51 -10.60 -0.03
CA TRP A 37 -2.79 -10.72 -1.31
C TRP A 37 -1.99 -9.52 -1.87
N VAL A 38 -0.69 -9.79 -1.96
CA VAL A 38 0.27 -9.12 -2.84
C VAL A 38 0.34 -9.93 -4.16
N MET A 39 0.22 -9.34 -5.35
CA MET A 39 0.48 -10.04 -6.61
C MET A 39 1.90 -10.63 -6.61
N GLY A 40 1.97 -11.96 -6.67
CA GLY A 40 3.23 -12.71 -6.85
C GLY A 40 3.65 -13.56 -5.66
N ILE A 41 2.99 -13.44 -4.50
CA ILE A 41 3.27 -14.31 -3.34
C ILE A 41 1.94 -14.90 -2.85
N THR A 42 1.81 -16.22 -2.94
CA THR A 42 0.70 -16.98 -2.34
C THR A 42 0.89 -17.12 -0.85
N SER A 43 0.88 -16.00 -0.13
CA SER A 43 0.95 -15.99 1.33
C SER A 43 -0.03 -14.98 1.90
N PRO A 44 -0.62 -15.30 3.06
CA PRO A 44 -1.51 -14.38 3.76
C PRO A 44 -0.77 -13.06 4.09
N MET A 45 -1.48 -11.95 3.99
CA MET A 45 -1.01 -10.62 4.35
C MET A 45 -0.76 -10.57 5.86
N THR A 46 0.47 -10.21 6.24
CA THR A 46 0.84 -10.05 7.64
C THR A 46 0.03 -8.94 8.30
N ASP A 47 -0.18 -9.05 9.61
CA ASP A 47 -0.89 -8.02 10.39
C ASP A 47 -0.20 -6.65 10.29
N ASP A 48 1.13 -6.63 10.19
CA ASP A 48 1.92 -5.41 10.02
C ASP A 48 1.64 -4.72 8.68
N LEU A 49 1.59 -5.48 7.57
CA LEU A 49 1.25 -4.93 6.25
C LEU A 49 -0.20 -4.46 6.23
N ARG A 50 -1.11 -5.18 6.90
CA ARG A 50 -2.51 -4.77 7.05
C ARG A 50 -2.63 -3.44 7.76
N GLN A 51 -1.97 -3.28 8.90
CA GLN A 51 -1.98 -2.04 9.66
C GLN A 51 -1.37 -0.90 8.84
N THR A 52 -0.29 -1.17 8.12
CA THR A 52 0.35 -0.18 7.24
C THR A 52 -0.59 0.29 6.14
N LEU A 53 -1.26 -0.61 5.42
CA LEU A 53 -2.22 -0.23 4.37
C LEU A 53 -3.40 0.55 4.96
N ARG A 54 -3.86 0.20 6.17
CA ARG A 54 -4.89 0.98 6.87
C ARG A 54 -4.43 2.40 7.21
N ASP A 55 -3.20 2.55 7.68
CA ASP A 55 -2.63 3.86 7.99
C ASP A 55 -2.50 4.72 6.72
N LEU A 56 -2.07 4.13 5.60
CA LEU A 56 -2.00 4.78 4.29
C LEU A 56 -3.39 5.19 3.79
N TRP A 57 -4.42 4.35 3.98
CA TRP A 57 -5.80 4.68 3.64
C TRP A 57 -6.34 5.84 4.48
N ILE A 58 -6.20 5.78 5.80
CA ILE A 58 -6.65 6.85 6.72
C ILE A 58 -5.94 8.17 6.38
N ALA A 59 -4.70 8.10 5.91
CA ALA A 59 -3.92 9.23 5.45
C ALA A 59 -4.29 9.73 4.03
N ASP A 60 -5.27 9.13 3.36
CA ASP A 60 -5.69 9.46 1.98
C ASP A 60 -4.55 9.30 0.96
N LEU A 61 -3.71 8.27 1.14
CA LEU A 61 -2.58 7.98 0.23
C LEU A 61 -2.90 6.88 -0.78
N ILE A 62 -3.87 6.02 -0.47
CA ILE A 62 -4.31 4.93 -1.34
C ILE A 62 -5.83 4.87 -1.38
N ASP A 63 -6.37 4.28 -2.44
CA ASP A 63 -7.80 4.01 -2.62
C ASP A 63 -7.99 2.61 -3.22
N ILE A 64 -9.21 2.08 -3.15
CA ILE A 64 -9.60 0.80 -3.75
C ILE A 64 -10.27 1.13 -5.08
N ASP A 65 -9.65 0.69 -6.17
CA ASP A 65 -10.23 0.79 -7.49
C ASP A 65 -11.30 -0.30 -7.67
N THR A 66 -12.55 0.09 -7.41
CA THR A 66 -13.72 -0.78 -7.53
C THR A 66 -14.04 -1.17 -8.97
N HIS A 67 -13.49 -0.46 -9.97
CA HIS A 67 -13.74 -0.71 -11.39
C HIS A 67 -12.76 -1.73 -11.97
N HIS A 68 -11.54 -1.83 -11.43
CA HIS A 68 -10.56 -2.82 -11.85
C HIS A 68 -10.56 -4.04 -10.95
N LEU A 69 -11.18 -5.10 -11.46
CA LEU A 69 -11.12 -6.44 -10.88
C LEU A 69 -9.93 -7.21 -11.44
N PHE A 70 -9.07 -7.71 -10.56
CA PHE A 70 -8.15 -8.80 -10.84
C PHE A 70 -8.97 -10.08 -10.93
N ALA A 71 -8.93 -10.73 -12.11
CA ALA A 71 -9.80 -11.83 -12.53
C ALA A 71 -9.95 -13.03 -11.55
N LEU A 72 -9.14 -13.10 -10.49
CA LEU A 72 -9.25 -14.09 -9.41
C LEU A 72 -8.99 -13.52 -7.99
N ARG A 73 -8.66 -12.22 -7.86
CA ARG A 73 -8.08 -11.66 -6.62
C ARG A 73 -8.82 -10.44 -6.05
N GLY A 74 -9.84 -9.93 -6.74
CA GLY A 74 -10.65 -8.80 -6.27
C GLY A 74 -10.20 -7.47 -6.84
N HIS A 75 -10.48 -6.37 -6.16
CA HIS A 75 -10.24 -5.01 -6.63
C HIS A 75 -8.77 -4.61 -6.57
N GLY A 76 -8.36 -3.69 -7.44
CA GLY A 76 -7.05 -3.07 -7.32
C GLY A 76 -6.97 -2.09 -6.16
N VAL A 77 -5.77 -1.91 -5.62
CA VAL A 77 -5.45 -0.77 -4.76
C VAL A 77 -4.60 0.19 -5.58
N VAL A 78 -4.97 1.45 -5.58
CA VAL A 78 -4.34 2.51 -6.39
C VAL A 78 -3.86 3.65 -5.50
N LEU A 79 -2.92 4.44 -6.02
CA LEU A 79 -2.48 5.66 -5.33
C LEU A 79 -3.49 6.78 -5.55
N THR A 80 -3.77 7.55 -4.50
CA THR A 80 -4.38 8.87 -4.68
C THR A 80 -3.35 9.85 -5.25
N MET A 81 -3.80 11.03 -5.68
CA MET A 81 -2.89 12.12 -6.07
C MET A 81 -1.93 12.50 -4.92
N LYS A 82 -2.39 12.43 -3.67
CA LYS A 82 -1.58 12.69 -2.48
C LYS A 82 -0.57 11.57 -2.27
N GLY A 83 -0.99 10.31 -2.37
CA GLY A 83 -0.12 9.14 -2.30
C GLY A 83 1.02 9.17 -3.31
N TYR A 84 0.72 9.50 -4.56
CA TYR A 84 1.74 9.63 -5.60
C TYR A 84 2.80 10.69 -5.25
N ARG A 85 2.39 11.86 -4.74
CA ARG A 85 3.32 12.91 -4.30
C ARG A 85 4.17 12.43 -3.11
N THR A 86 3.54 11.84 -2.11
CA THR A 86 4.25 11.30 -0.93
C THR A 86 5.26 10.22 -1.31
N LEU A 87 4.92 9.32 -2.23
CA LEU A 87 5.85 8.31 -2.75
C LEU A 87 7.08 8.95 -3.39
N ARG A 88 6.89 10.00 -4.20
CA ARG A 88 7.99 10.74 -4.83
C ARG A 88 8.86 11.49 -3.83
N ASP A 89 8.26 12.10 -2.81
CA ASP A 89 9.01 12.83 -1.79
C ASP A 89 9.87 11.86 -0.96
N TRP A 90 9.30 10.70 -0.60
CA TRP A 90 10.03 9.67 0.15
C TRP A 90 11.11 8.98 -0.68
N SER A 91 10.90 8.74 -1.98
CA SER A 91 11.95 8.17 -2.84
C SER A 91 13.13 9.13 -3.01
N ALA A 92 12.87 10.44 -3.09
CA ALA A 92 13.91 11.47 -3.14
C ALA A 92 14.69 11.61 -1.83
N LEU A 93 14.03 11.38 -0.68
CA LEU A 93 14.68 11.35 0.64
C LEU A 93 15.56 10.11 0.81
N GLY A 94 15.07 8.93 0.39
CA GLY A 94 15.87 7.70 0.40
C GLY A 94 17.15 7.82 -0.45
N TRP A 95 17.07 8.48 -1.62
CA TRP A 95 18.25 8.74 -2.43
C TRP A 95 19.33 9.59 -1.71
N ARG A 96 18.94 10.49 -0.82
CA ARG A 96 19.89 11.33 -0.05
C ARG A 96 20.54 10.59 1.10
N GLU A 97 19.85 9.64 1.72
CA GLU A 97 20.40 8.80 2.80
C GLU A 97 21.40 7.76 2.29
N PHE A 98 21.29 7.32 1.03
CA PHE A 98 22.23 6.37 0.40
C PHE A 98 23.31 7.01 -0.47
N ALA A 99 23.24 8.32 -0.75
CA ALA A 99 24.24 9.06 -1.53
C ALA A 99 25.22 9.88 -0.67
N ALA A 100 25.18 9.73 0.66
CA ALA A 100 26.10 10.32 1.63
C ALA A 100 27.02 9.22 2.21
#